data_AF-A0A6I9NHG7-F1
#
_entry.id   AF-A0A6I9NHG7-F1
#
_cell.length_a   1.000
_cell.length_b   1.000
_cell.length_c   1.000
_cell.angle_alpha   90.00
_cell.angle_beta   90.00
_cell.angle_gamma   90.00
#
_symmetry.space_group_name_H-M   'P 1'
#
loop_
_entity.id
_entity.type
_entity.pdbx_description
1 polymer ?
#
loop_
_entity_poly.entity_id
_entity_poly.type
_entity_poly.pdbx_seq_one_letter_code
_entity_poly.pdbx_strand_id
1 'polypeptide(L)'
;MHLESNRIVDLQLVQSNEVGSRIHMEKEGLKRCLNVLESNCLPVEYIVTDRRPQIQKFLSDRNITQFYDVWHFEKDLSVKLKKLSQSKDCGVLKNWLRSIKNHVYWTAVSSTSGPEKVAKWTSLVNHVQNVHVHKDPIFPKCEHPVKVSRDESKYVKPGSIAFNKLEKVLVNKTVVGDVEKLSHHNQTASLEAFHRLIQRFVPKNGVLPFMEMLCRLYLVVMHFNENANREVVYKVVILEDFKGECITKPVKTEPTHNYVDDLMRLVFDEVLEDPTPFVEELKSIPIPGERSSQQERPSNREEVPHNVSSQVMLGSQTTNLLVQQTPGVSGIQPWFIILNAPS
;
A
#
# COMPACT_ATOMS: atom_id res chain seq x y z
N MET A 1 5.86 -7.70 6.68
CA MET A 1 6.54 -6.70 7.55
C MET A 1 5.88 -6.71 8.92
N HIS A 2 6.69 -6.81 9.97
CA HIS A 2 6.29 -6.60 11.35
C HIS A 2 6.32 -5.10 11.67
N LEU A 3 5.20 -4.53 12.09
CA LEU A 3 5.05 -3.06 12.16
C LEU A 3 5.80 -2.45 13.34
N GLU A 4 5.88 -3.15 14.47
CA GLU A 4 6.52 -2.60 15.68
C GLU A 4 8.05 -2.59 15.57
N SER A 5 8.62 -3.71 15.13
CA SER A 5 10.07 -3.81 14.94
C SER A 5 10.55 -3.20 13.61
N ASN A 6 9.61 -2.87 12.72
CA ASN A 6 9.86 -2.35 11.38
C ASN A 6 10.76 -3.29 10.55
N ARG A 7 10.55 -4.60 10.66
CA ARG A 7 11.36 -5.62 9.97
C ARG A 7 10.53 -6.43 8.97
N ILE A 8 11.15 -6.85 7.88
CA ILE A 8 10.61 -7.88 7.00
C ILE A 8 10.89 -9.23 7.65
N VAL A 9 9.83 -9.96 7.98
CA VAL A 9 9.89 -11.28 8.60
C VAL A 9 9.96 -12.38 7.55
N ASP A 10 9.24 -12.20 6.44
CA ASP A 10 9.21 -13.16 5.34
C ASP A 10 9.05 -12.44 3.99
N LEU A 11 9.57 -13.08 2.94
CA LEU A 11 9.52 -12.62 1.56
C LEU A 11 9.22 -13.81 0.65
N GLN A 12 8.16 -13.70 -0.15
CA GLN A 12 7.76 -14.74 -1.10
C GLN A 12 7.87 -14.24 -2.53
N LEU A 13 8.61 -14.96 -3.35
CA LEU A 13 8.65 -14.76 -4.80
C LEU A 13 7.69 -15.74 -5.46
N VAL A 14 6.63 -15.21 -6.07
CA VAL A 14 5.62 -15.98 -6.80
C VAL A 14 5.70 -15.61 -8.28
N GLN A 15 5.48 -16.56 -9.17
CA GLN A 15 5.39 -16.29 -10.61
C GLN A 15 3.98 -16.55 -11.14
N SER A 16 3.57 -15.87 -12.23
CA SER A 16 2.18 -15.95 -12.70
C SER A 16 1.81 -17.30 -13.33
N ASN A 17 2.79 -18.01 -13.89
CA ASN A 17 2.67 -19.38 -14.45
C ASN A 17 2.31 -20.41 -13.36
N GLU A 18 2.87 -20.25 -12.17
CA GLU A 18 2.62 -21.12 -11.01
C GLU A 18 1.17 -21.06 -10.52
N VAL A 19 0.52 -19.90 -10.66
CA VAL A 19 -0.83 -19.64 -10.14
C VAL A 19 -1.85 -19.32 -11.24
N GLY A 20 -1.47 -19.58 -12.50
CA GLY A 20 -2.27 -19.35 -13.71
C GLY A 20 -2.52 -17.88 -14.09
N SER A 21 -2.46 -16.93 -13.16
CA SER A 21 -2.62 -15.51 -13.45
C SER A 21 -1.96 -14.60 -12.42
N ARG A 22 -1.65 -13.37 -12.83
CA ARG A 22 -1.11 -12.34 -11.93
C ARG A 22 -2.05 -11.96 -10.79
N ILE A 23 -3.35 -12.16 -10.98
CA ILE A 23 -4.37 -11.79 -9.99
C ILE A 23 -4.25 -12.70 -8.76
N HIS A 24 -3.85 -13.95 -8.94
CA HIS A 24 -3.72 -14.93 -7.86
C HIS A 24 -2.38 -14.86 -7.11
N MET A 25 -1.37 -14.18 -7.67
CA MET A 25 -0.01 -14.17 -7.10
C MET A 25 0.03 -13.58 -5.69
N GLU A 26 -0.72 -12.50 -5.44
CA GLU A 26 -0.77 -11.86 -4.14
C GLU A 26 -1.39 -12.78 -3.07
N LYS A 27 -2.48 -13.47 -3.40
CA LYS A 27 -3.12 -14.41 -2.49
C LYS A 27 -2.21 -15.60 -2.19
N GLU A 28 -1.51 -16.11 -3.20
CA GLU A 28 -0.58 -17.22 -3.01
C GLU A 28 0.65 -16.81 -2.18
N GLY A 29 1.20 -15.62 -2.43
CA GLY A 29 2.27 -15.05 -1.60
C GLY A 29 1.83 -14.92 -0.15
N LEU A 30 0.64 -14.37 0.10
CA LEU A 30 0.04 -14.26 1.44
C LEU A 30 -0.10 -15.62 2.12
N LYS A 31 -0.63 -16.60 1.39
CA LYS A 31 -0.79 -17.96 1.89
C LYS A 31 0.55 -18.56 2.31
N ARG A 32 1.59 -18.42 1.51
CA ARG A 32 2.94 -18.92 1.82
C ARG A 32 3.52 -18.23 3.05
N CYS A 33 3.46 -16.90 3.11
CA CYS A 33 3.93 -16.16 4.28
C CYS A 33 3.26 -16.64 5.57
N LEU A 34 1.93 -16.81 5.54
CA LEU A 34 1.20 -17.27 6.71
C LEU A 34 1.55 -18.70 7.11
N ASN A 35 1.69 -19.61 6.14
CA ASN A 35 2.11 -20.97 6.42
C ASN A 35 3.51 -21.01 7.07
N VAL A 36 4.44 -20.13 6.63
CA VAL A 36 5.78 -20.01 7.23
C VAL A 36 5.66 -19.54 8.68
N LEU A 37 4.86 -18.51 8.96
CA LEU A 37 4.67 -18.05 10.34
C LEU A 37 4.02 -19.12 11.23
N GLU A 38 2.98 -19.78 10.74
CA GLU A 38 2.29 -20.88 11.44
C GLU A 38 3.26 -22.03 11.76
N SER A 39 4.10 -22.43 10.79
CA SER A 39 5.09 -23.51 10.96
C SER A 39 6.19 -23.16 11.97
N ASN A 40 6.47 -21.87 12.17
CA ASN A 40 7.42 -21.38 13.16
C ASN A 40 6.74 -20.96 14.48
N CYS A 41 5.46 -21.32 14.68
CA CYS A 41 4.68 -20.98 15.87
C CYS A 41 4.62 -19.47 16.15
N LEU A 42 4.60 -18.63 15.10
CA LEU A 42 4.46 -17.18 15.20
C LEU A 42 2.99 -16.80 14.98
N PRO A 43 2.21 -16.49 16.04
CA PRO A 43 0.81 -16.13 15.90
C PRO A 43 0.66 -14.77 15.21
N VAL A 44 -0.32 -14.66 14.31
CA VAL A 44 -0.66 -13.40 13.62
C VAL A 44 -1.91 -12.81 14.26
N GLU A 45 -1.75 -11.69 14.95
CA GLU A 45 -2.90 -11.00 15.58
C GLU A 45 -3.78 -10.34 14.51
N TYR A 46 -3.16 -9.61 13.61
CA TYR A 46 -3.84 -8.98 12.48
C TYR A 46 -2.90 -8.73 11.30
N ILE A 47 -3.51 -8.49 10.15
CA ILE A 47 -2.85 -8.19 8.88
C ILE A 47 -3.42 -6.91 8.33
N VAL A 48 -2.56 -6.08 7.72
CA VAL A 48 -3.02 -4.90 6.99
C VAL A 48 -2.76 -5.04 5.51
N THR A 49 -3.81 -4.90 4.71
CA THR A 49 -3.75 -5.05 3.26
C THR A 49 -4.65 -4.05 2.54
N ASP A 50 -4.62 -4.10 1.22
CA ASP A 50 -5.64 -3.49 0.37
C ASP A 50 -7.01 -4.18 0.53
N ARG A 51 -8.04 -3.51 0.01
CA ARG A 51 -9.45 -3.92 0.06
C ARG A 51 -9.83 -4.89 -1.06
N ARG A 52 -9.02 -5.93 -1.28
CA ARG A 52 -9.27 -6.91 -2.35
C ARG A 52 -10.19 -8.03 -1.85
N PRO A 53 -11.34 -8.29 -2.52
CA PRO A 53 -12.30 -9.30 -2.06
C PRO A 53 -11.72 -10.70 -1.89
N GLN A 54 -10.79 -11.11 -2.77
CA GLN A 54 -10.13 -12.42 -2.69
C GLN A 54 -9.27 -12.58 -1.42
N ILE A 55 -8.64 -11.49 -0.95
CA ILE A 55 -7.82 -11.45 0.25
C ILE A 55 -8.71 -11.40 1.48
N GLN A 56 -9.76 -10.56 1.45
CA GLN A 56 -10.76 -10.49 2.53
C GLN A 56 -11.38 -11.85 2.82
N LYS A 57 -11.84 -12.55 1.76
CA LYS A 57 -12.40 -13.90 1.91
C LYS A 57 -11.36 -14.86 2.49
N PHE A 58 -10.14 -14.88 1.94
CA PHE A 58 -9.10 -15.79 2.40
C PHE A 58 -8.71 -15.59 3.87
N LEU A 59 -8.57 -14.35 4.33
CA LEU A 59 -8.25 -14.05 5.73
C LEU A 59 -9.42 -14.37 6.66
N SER A 60 -10.65 -14.10 6.22
CA SER A 60 -11.86 -14.50 6.95
C SER A 60 -11.96 -16.01 7.11
N ASP A 61 -11.68 -16.79 6.06
CA ASP A 61 -11.70 -18.25 6.08
C ASP A 61 -10.63 -18.82 7.05
N ARG A 62 -9.52 -18.09 7.26
CA ARG A 62 -8.47 -18.41 8.24
C ARG A 62 -8.70 -17.83 9.64
N ASN A 63 -9.80 -17.12 9.87
CA ASN A 63 -10.08 -16.42 11.13
C ASN A 63 -8.97 -15.43 11.54
N ILE A 64 -8.39 -14.72 10.57
CA ILE A 64 -7.36 -13.70 10.80
C ILE A 64 -7.98 -12.30 10.68
N THR A 65 -7.76 -11.46 11.69
CA THR A 65 -8.22 -10.08 11.69
C THR A 65 -7.52 -9.29 10.58
N GLN A 66 -8.32 -8.60 9.76
CA GLN A 66 -7.81 -7.76 8.68
C GLN A 66 -8.16 -6.29 8.93
N PHE A 67 -7.14 -5.43 8.84
CA PHE A 67 -7.31 -3.99 8.70
C PHE A 67 -6.92 -3.52 7.29
N TYR A 68 -7.36 -2.32 6.94
CA TYR A 68 -7.12 -1.69 5.66
C TYR A 68 -6.08 -0.59 5.74
N ASP A 69 -5.26 -0.52 4.69
CA ASP A 69 -4.32 0.56 4.48
C ASP A 69 -5.06 1.91 4.32
N VAL A 70 -4.75 2.84 5.23
CA VAL A 70 -5.34 4.17 5.31
C VAL A 70 -5.04 5.02 4.08
N TRP A 71 -3.84 4.90 3.52
CA TRP A 71 -3.43 5.65 2.34
C TRP A 71 -4.16 5.18 1.09
N HIS A 72 -4.29 3.87 0.88
CA HIS A 72 -5.05 3.34 -0.24
C HIS A 72 -6.52 3.73 -0.14
N PHE A 73 -7.12 3.65 1.06
CA PHE A 73 -8.47 4.15 1.31
C PHE A 73 -8.61 5.65 0.97
N GLU A 74 -7.72 6.48 1.54
CA GLU A 74 -7.77 7.93 1.38
C GLU A 74 -7.55 8.35 -0.07
N LYS A 75 -6.63 7.71 -0.78
CA LYS A 75 -6.34 8.00 -2.18
C LYS A 75 -7.58 7.80 -3.06
N ASP A 76 -8.25 6.66 -2.92
CA ASP A 76 -9.45 6.34 -3.69
C ASP A 76 -10.60 7.31 -3.37
N LEU A 77 -10.76 7.66 -2.08
CA LEU A 77 -11.73 8.65 -1.65
C LEU A 77 -11.40 10.05 -2.22
N SER A 78 -10.15 10.48 -2.12
CA SER A 78 -9.66 11.77 -2.63
C SER A 78 -9.89 11.93 -4.12
N VAL A 79 -9.73 10.87 -4.92
CA VAL A 79 -10.06 10.90 -6.35
C VAL A 79 -11.56 11.16 -6.57
N LYS A 80 -12.44 10.48 -5.82
CA LYS A 80 -13.90 10.68 -5.91
C LYS A 80 -14.28 12.10 -5.49
N LEU A 81 -13.74 12.60 -4.38
CA LEU A 81 -14.03 13.93 -3.86
C LEU A 81 -13.52 15.05 -4.78
N LYS A 82 -12.34 14.87 -5.40
CA LYS A 82 -11.83 15.81 -6.42
C LYS A 82 -12.78 15.93 -7.60
N LYS A 83 -13.24 14.80 -8.17
CA LYS A 83 -14.24 14.79 -9.25
C LYS A 83 -15.53 15.47 -8.81
N LEU A 84 -16.00 15.19 -7.59
CA LEU A 84 -17.20 15.80 -7.04
C LEU A 84 -17.07 17.34 -6.92
N SER A 85 -15.92 17.83 -6.46
CA SER A 85 -15.63 19.26 -6.29
C SER A 85 -15.57 20.05 -7.60
N GLN A 86 -15.45 19.35 -8.75
CA GLN A 86 -15.47 19.92 -10.09
C GLN A 86 -16.88 19.98 -10.69
N SER A 87 -17.86 19.31 -10.06
CA SER A 87 -19.24 19.32 -10.54
C SER A 87 -19.95 20.64 -10.24
N LYS A 88 -20.99 20.96 -11.04
CA LYS A 88 -21.80 22.17 -10.87
C LYS A 88 -22.30 22.29 -9.44
N ASP A 89 -22.24 23.51 -8.90
CA ASP A 89 -22.69 23.89 -7.56
C ASP A 89 -21.94 23.18 -6.41
N CYS A 90 -20.75 22.60 -6.67
CA CYS A 90 -19.95 21.87 -5.67
C CYS A 90 -18.56 22.50 -5.41
N GLY A 91 -18.32 23.73 -5.87
CA GLY A 91 -17.01 24.39 -5.78
C GLY A 91 -16.48 24.57 -4.35
N VAL A 92 -17.38 24.74 -3.37
CA VAL A 92 -17.05 24.87 -1.94
C VAL A 92 -16.25 23.66 -1.41
N LEU A 93 -16.45 22.47 -2.00
CA LEU A 93 -15.80 21.23 -1.56
C LEU A 93 -14.28 21.25 -1.81
N LYS A 94 -13.78 22.06 -2.75
CA LYS A 94 -12.34 22.19 -3.01
C LYS A 94 -11.57 22.63 -1.75
N ASN A 95 -12.17 23.51 -0.96
CA ASN A 95 -11.59 24.01 0.28
C ASN A 95 -11.56 22.96 1.39
N TRP A 96 -12.44 21.95 1.31
CA TRP A 96 -12.56 20.88 2.31
C TRP A 96 -11.73 19.64 2.00
N LEU A 97 -11.23 19.46 0.76
CA LEU A 97 -10.49 18.25 0.37
C LEU A 97 -9.33 17.92 1.31
N ARG A 98 -8.55 18.94 1.70
CA ARG A 98 -7.42 18.77 2.63
C ARG A 98 -7.90 18.35 4.02
N SER A 99 -8.95 18.99 4.54
CA SER A 99 -9.51 18.69 5.85
C SER A 99 -10.10 17.29 5.91
N ILE A 100 -10.83 16.86 4.86
CA ILE A 100 -11.40 15.52 4.76
C ILE A 100 -10.28 14.46 4.74
N LYS A 101 -9.24 14.68 3.93
CA LYS A 101 -8.04 13.82 3.92
C LYS A 101 -7.45 13.70 5.32
N ASN A 102 -7.18 14.81 6.00
CA ASN A 102 -6.60 14.79 7.34
C ASN A 102 -7.52 14.08 8.35
N HIS A 103 -8.84 14.25 8.19
CA HIS A 103 -9.83 13.62 9.05
C HIS A 103 -9.84 12.09 8.91
N VAL A 104 -9.57 11.53 7.72
CA VAL A 104 -9.39 10.08 7.53
C VAL A 104 -8.24 9.55 8.39
N TYR A 105 -7.06 10.17 8.30
CA TYR A 105 -5.89 9.76 9.07
C TYR A 105 -6.10 9.96 10.58
N TRP A 106 -6.69 11.09 10.97
CA TRP A 106 -7.01 11.35 12.37
C TRP A 106 -8.02 10.33 12.91
N THR A 107 -9.07 10.01 12.15
CA THR A 107 -10.04 8.97 12.52
C THR A 107 -9.35 7.63 12.75
N ALA A 108 -8.46 7.23 11.83
CA ALA A 108 -7.77 5.96 11.92
C ALA A 108 -6.84 5.88 13.15
N VAL A 109 -6.01 6.90 13.37
CA VAL A 109 -4.95 6.91 14.40
C VAL A 109 -5.47 7.24 15.81
N SER A 110 -6.53 8.07 15.92
CA SER A 110 -7.07 8.50 17.22
C SER A 110 -8.13 7.56 17.80
N SER A 111 -8.55 6.54 17.07
CA SER A 111 -9.57 5.59 17.52
C SER A 111 -8.93 4.30 18.00
N THR A 112 -9.63 3.59 18.88
CA THR A 112 -9.21 2.27 19.38
C THR A 112 -10.14 1.13 18.92
N SER A 113 -11.32 1.46 18.38
CA SER A 113 -12.31 0.50 17.91
C SER A 113 -12.92 0.86 16.57
N GLY A 114 -13.49 -0.13 15.87
CA GLY A 114 -14.24 0.07 14.63
C GLY A 114 -15.42 1.04 14.78
N PRO A 115 -16.31 0.84 15.79
CA PRO A 115 -17.42 1.76 16.05
C PRO A 115 -16.97 3.20 16.31
N GLU A 116 -15.87 3.40 17.03
CA GLU A 116 -15.32 4.74 17.27
C GLU A 116 -14.84 5.40 15.97
N LYS A 117 -14.18 4.65 15.07
CA LYS A 117 -13.82 5.17 13.74
C LYS A 117 -15.04 5.59 12.95
N VAL A 118 -16.11 4.80 12.99
CA VAL A 118 -17.36 5.11 12.29
C VAL A 118 -18.01 6.36 12.88
N ALA A 119 -18.08 6.47 14.21
CA ALA A 119 -18.65 7.63 14.91
C ALA A 119 -17.87 8.92 14.58
N LYS A 120 -16.54 8.87 14.70
CA LYS A 120 -15.65 9.98 14.31
C LYS A 120 -15.82 10.32 12.83
N TRP A 121 -15.77 9.35 11.93
CA TRP A 121 -15.93 9.56 10.48
C TRP A 121 -17.27 10.20 10.11
N THR A 122 -18.37 9.66 10.60
CA THR A 122 -19.71 10.15 10.26
C THR A 122 -19.97 11.54 10.83
N SER A 123 -19.31 11.90 11.94
CA SER A 123 -19.35 13.26 12.48
C SER A 123 -18.86 14.34 11.49
N LEU A 124 -18.02 13.96 10.50
CA LEU A 124 -17.54 14.87 9.46
C LEU A 124 -18.68 15.52 8.68
N VAL A 125 -19.81 14.81 8.48
CA VAL A 125 -21.01 15.34 7.80
C VAL A 125 -21.59 16.53 8.57
N ASN A 126 -21.55 16.49 9.90
CA ASN A 126 -21.95 17.60 10.75
C ASN A 126 -20.88 18.70 10.75
N HIS A 127 -19.61 18.31 10.86
CA HIS A 127 -18.49 19.23 10.96
C HIS A 127 -18.37 20.14 9.72
N VAL A 128 -18.57 19.62 8.50
CA VAL A 128 -18.54 20.47 7.29
C VAL A 128 -19.64 21.54 7.26
N GLN A 129 -20.69 21.38 8.06
CA GLN A 129 -21.79 22.34 8.24
C GLN A 129 -21.62 23.21 9.51
N ASN A 130 -20.45 23.16 10.15
CA ASN A 130 -20.16 23.82 11.43
C ASN A 130 -20.97 23.28 12.63
N VAL A 131 -21.47 22.05 12.56
CA VAL A 131 -22.16 21.39 13.67
C VAL A 131 -21.18 20.50 14.41
N HIS A 132 -20.85 20.86 15.66
CA HIS A 132 -19.81 20.22 16.48
C HIS A 132 -20.35 19.30 17.58
N VAL A 133 -21.68 19.18 17.70
CA VAL A 133 -22.37 18.29 18.65
C VAL A 133 -23.12 17.25 17.85
N HIS A 134 -23.03 15.99 18.25
CA HIS A 134 -23.49 14.84 17.49
C HIS A 134 -24.42 13.97 18.33
N LYS A 135 -25.32 13.25 17.65
CA LYS A 135 -26.25 12.33 18.31
C LYS A 135 -25.59 11.02 18.73
N ASP A 136 -24.47 10.68 18.12
CA ASP A 136 -23.75 9.44 18.41
C ASP A 136 -23.10 9.52 19.80
N PRO A 137 -23.45 8.63 20.75
CA PRO A 137 -22.91 8.67 22.10
C PRO A 137 -21.43 8.28 22.16
N ILE A 138 -20.89 7.59 21.16
CA ILE A 138 -19.48 7.20 21.09
C ILE A 138 -18.60 8.41 20.78
N PHE A 139 -19.11 9.34 19.97
CA PHE A 139 -18.43 10.60 19.64
C PHE A 139 -19.41 11.78 19.67
N PRO A 140 -19.80 12.26 20.86
CA PRO A 140 -20.89 13.23 21.01
C PRO A 140 -20.49 14.67 20.67
N LYS A 141 -19.20 14.99 20.63
CA LYS A 141 -18.69 16.34 20.33
C LYS A 141 -17.30 16.31 19.71
N CYS A 142 -17.00 17.25 18.81
CA CYS A 142 -15.66 17.39 18.22
C CYS A 142 -14.55 17.66 19.26
N GLU A 143 -13.39 17.03 19.09
CA GLU A 143 -12.19 17.12 19.95
C GLU A 143 -11.31 18.34 19.64
N HIS A 144 -11.92 19.49 19.36
CA HIS A 144 -11.18 20.74 19.22
C HIS A 144 -12.01 21.93 19.71
N PRO A 145 -11.34 23.04 20.11
CA PRO A 145 -12.04 24.27 20.39
C PRO A 145 -12.87 24.72 19.19
N VAL A 146 -14.08 25.21 19.45
CA VAL A 146 -14.94 25.77 18.41
C VAL A 146 -14.29 27.03 17.87
N LYS A 147 -13.81 26.98 16.62
CA LYS A 147 -13.28 28.17 15.94
C LYS A 147 -14.46 28.94 15.37
N VAL A 148 -14.74 30.10 15.96
CA VAL A 148 -15.77 31.02 15.45
C VAL A 148 -15.21 31.74 14.22
N SER A 149 -15.47 31.21 13.03
CA SER A 149 -15.27 31.97 11.78
C SER A 149 -16.51 32.82 11.54
N ARG A 150 -16.33 34.14 11.40
CA ARG A 150 -17.41 35.07 10.97
C ARG A 150 -17.80 34.87 9.50
N ASP A 151 -16.98 34.15 8.75
CA ASP A 151 -17.23 33.85 7.34
C ASP A 151 -17.98 32.52 7.21
N GLU A 152 -19.29 32.61 7.00
CA GLU A 152 -20.18 31.47 6.77
C GLU A 152 -19.92 30.77 5.43
N SER A 153 -19.28 31.44 4.46
CA SER A 153 -19.02 30.88 3.13
C SER A 153 -18.02 29.72 3.14
N LYS A 154 -17.29 29.56 4.25
CA LYS A 154 -16.34 28.45 4.46
C LYS A 154 -17.04 27.12 4.70
N TYR A 155 -18.27 27.13 5.20
CA TYR A 155 -19.00 25.92 5.53
C TYR A 155 -19.91 25.49 4.39
N VAL A 156 -20.17 24.18 4.31
CA VAL A 156 -21.09 23.65 3.33
C VAL A 156 -22.51 23.89 3.83
N LYS A 157 -23.33 24.58 3.04
CA LYS A 157 -24.70 24.90 3.43
C LYS A 157 -25.55 23.62 3.55
N PRO A 158 -26.32 23.44 4.64
CA PRO A 158 -27.25 22.32 4.79
C PRO A 158 -28.23 22.23 3.61
N GLY A 159 -28.52 21.01 3.15
CA GLY A 159 -29.43 20.75 2.04
C GLY A 159 -28.96 21.19 0.65
N SER A 160 -27.78 21.82 0.53
CA SER A 160 -27.21 22.21 -0.77
C SER A 160 -26.86 20.99 -1.63
N ILE A 161 -26.77 21.20 -2.95
CA ILE A 161 -26.34 20.15 -3.90
C ILE A 161 -24.95 19.60 -3.51
N ALA A 162 -24.04 20.48 -3.08
CA ALA A 162 -22.71 20.10 -2.59
C ALA A 162 -22.80 19.18 -1.36
N PHE A 163 -23.62 19.55 -0.38
CA PHE A 163 -23.82 18.79 0.85
C PHE A 163 -24.38 17.40 0.55
N ASN A 164 -25.51 17.31 -0.14
CA ASN A 164 -26.19 16.04 -0.39
C ASN A 164 -25.30 15.05 -1.16
N LYS A 165 -24.52 15.55 -2.14
CA LYS A 165 -23.57 14.70 -2.88
C LYS A 165 -22.38 14.28 -2.02
N LEU A 166 -21.85 15.18 -1.17
CA LEU A 166 -20.76 14.87 -0.26
C LEU A 166 -21.20 13.82 0.76
N GLU A 167 -22.32 14.05 1.45
CA GLU A 167 -22.90 13.13 2.42
C GLU A 167 -23.06 11.75 1.80
N LYS A 168 -23.69 11.64 0.61
CA LYS A 168 -23.85 10.37 -0.11
C LYS A 168 -22.53 9.60 -0.34
N VAL A 169 -21.41 10.30 -0.53
CA VAL A 169 -20.09 9.68 -0.64
C VAL A 169 -19.55 9.26 0.73
N LEU A 170 -19.64 10.13 1.73
CA LEU A 170 -19.07 9.89 3.06
C LEU A 170 -19.82 8.78 3.82
N VAL A 171 -21.16 8.75 3.77
CA VAL A 171 -21.99 7.78 4.48
C VAL A 171 -22.34 6.54 3.65
N ASN A 172 -21.72 6.38 2.48
CA ASN A 172 -21.90 5.19 1.67
C ASN A 172 -21.57 3.93 2.50
N LYS A 173 -22.43 2.91 2.46
CA LYS A 173 -22.29 1.69 3.27
C LYS A 173 -20.91 1.04 3.13
N THR A 174 -20.36 0.99 1.92
CA THR A 174 -19.02 0.44 1.68
C THR A 174 -17.93 1.33 2.28
N VAL A 175 -18.05 2.65 2.15
CA VAL A 175 -17.10 3.60 2.75
C VAL A 175 -17.10 3.49 4.28
N VAL A 176 -18.28 3.43 4.90
CA VAL A 176 -18.40 3.28 6.36
C VAL A 176 -17.84 1.94 6.84
N GLY A 177 -18.16 0.84 6.15
CA GLY A 177 -17.59 -0.47 6.49
C GLY A 177 -16.08 -0.56 6.26
N ASP A 178 -15.54 0.17 5.30
CA ASP A 178 -14.10 0.29 5.10
C ASP A 178 -13.43 1.13 6.20
N VAL A 179 -14.08 2.22 6.62
CA VAL A 179 -13.61 3.09 7.70
C VAL A 179 -13.48 2.33 9.01
N GLU A 180 -14.46 1.49 9.33
CA GLU A 180 -14.46 0.63 10.52
C GLU A 180 -13.18 -0.23 10.60
N LYS A 181 -12.69 -0.68 9.45
CA LYS A 181 -11.52 -1.55 9.30
C LYS A 181 -10.22 -0.80 9.03
N LEU A 182 -10.16 0.54 9.12
CA LEU A 182 -8.89 1.24 8.92
C LEU A 182 -7.86 0.86 9.99
N SER A 183 -6.61 0.68 9.59
CA SER A 183 -5.51 0.41 10.52
C SER A 183 -5.28 1.58 11.47
N HIS A 184 -5.06 1.29 12.75
CA HIS A 184 -4.69 2.28 13.77
C HIS A 184 -3.25 2.79 13.62
N HIS A 185 -2.38 1.97 13.04
CA HIS A 185 -0.96 2.30 12.87
C HIS A 185 -0.69 2.89 11.49
N ASN A 186 0.16 3.91 11.44
CA ASN A 186 0.68 4.48 10.20
C ASN A 186 1.79 3.58 9.64
N GLN A 187 1.59 3.05 8.43
CA GLN A 187 2.45 1.99 7.86
C GLN A 187 3.31 2.45 6.69
N THR A 188 2.93 3.56 6.06
CA THR A 188 3.26 3.81 4.65
C THR A 188 4.72 4.16 4.42
N ALA A 189 5.36 4.88 5.34
CA ALA A 189 6.72 5.37 5.13
C ALA A 189 7.77 4.24 5.02
N SER A 190 7.69 3.24 5.90
CA SER A 190 8.65 2.13 5.92
C SER A 190 8.45 1.16 4.77
N LEU A 191 7.19 0.82 4.46
CA LEU A 191 6.89 -0.06 3.35
C LEU A 191 7.25 0.59 2.00
N GLU A 192 7.00 1.90 1.85
CA GLU A 192 7.44 2.64 0.66
C GLU A 192 8.97 2.67 0.56
N ALA A 193 9.69 2.84 1.67
CA ALA A 193 11.15 2.76 1.68
C ALA A 193 11.65 1.38 1.24
N PHE A 194 11.02 0.30 1.72
CA PHE A 194 11.32 -1.07 1.29
C PHE A 194 11.06 -1.26 -0.22
N HIS A 195 9.91 -0.82 -0.73
CA HIS A 195 9.60 -0.88 -2.16
C HIS A 195 10.61 -0.12 -3.03
N ARG A 196 11.11 1.03 -2.56
CA ARG A 196 12.17 1.77 -3.27
C ARG A 196 13.49 0.99 -3.28
N LEU A 197 13.84 0.29 -2.20
CA LEU A 197 15.03 -0.57 -2.18
C LEU A 197 14.91 -1.73 -3.16
N ILE A 198 13.75 -2.38 -3.24
CA ILE A 198 13.52 -3.44 -4.23
C ILE A 198 13.78 -2.93 -5.64
N GLN A 199 13.27 -1.75 -5.99
CA GLN A 199 13.49 -1.16 -7.32
C GLN A 199 14.96 -0.88 -7.62
N ARG A 200 15.78 -0.61 -6.59
CA ARG A 200 17.22 -0.38 -6.74
C ARG A 200 17.98 -1.68 -7.00
N PHE A 201 17.65 -2.77 -6.29
CA PHE A 201 18.36 -4.05 -6.40
C PHE A 201 17.81 -4.94 -7.53
N VAL A 202 16.54 -4.78 -7.88
CA VAL A 202 15.81 -5.56 -8.89
C VAL A 202 15.17 -4.58 -9.89
N PRO A 203 15.97 -3.97 -10.78
CA PRO A 203 15.46 -3.02 -11.76
C PRO A 203 14.55 -3.73 -12.78
N LYS A 204 13.44 -3.07 -13.15
CA LYS A 204 12.39 -3.64 -14.02
C LYS A 204 12.83 -3.88 -15.48
N ASN A 205 14.01 -3.42 -15.86
CA ASN A 205 14.44 -3.33 -17.26
C ASN A 205 15.22 -4.57 -17.74
N GLY A 206 15.41 -5.58 -16.87
CA GLY A 206 16.07 -6.84 -17.22
C GLY A 206 15.19 -8.05 -16.93
N VAL A 207 15.24 -9.06 -17.81
CA VAL A 207 14.71 -10.39 -17.49
C VAL A 207 15.76 -11.09 -16.64
N LEU A 208 15.50 -11.21 -15.35
CA LEU A 208 16.36 -11.93 -14.42
C LEU A 208 15.87 -13.37 -14.26
N PRO A 209 16.77 -14.38 -14.24
CA PRO A 209 16.43 -15.73 -13.83
C PRO A 209 15.79 -15.75 -12.44
N PHE A 210 14.95 -16.76 -12.17
CA PHE A 210 14.23 -16.89 -10.90
C PHE A 210 15.17 -16.82 -9.68
N MET A 211 16.25 -17.61 -9.71
CA MET A 211 17.23 -17.65 -8.62
C MET A 211 17.95 -16.32 -8.42
N GLU A 212 18.34 -15.65 -9.51
CA GLU A 212 19.01 -14.35 -9.40
C GLU A 212 18.10 -13.31 -8.73
N MET A 213 16.82 -13.28 -9.12
CA MET A 213 15.86 -12.37 -8.52
C MET A 213 15.58 -12.72 -7.05
N LEU A 214 15.48 -14.00 -6.71
CA LEU A 214 15.30 -14.44 -5.33
C LEU A 214 16.48 -14.00 -4.44
N CYS A 215 17.72 -14.26 -4.88
CA CYS A 215 18.91 -13.82 -4.15
C CYS A 215 18.96 -12.30 -3.96
N ARG A 216 18.66 -11.52 -5.01
CA ARG A 216 18.60 -10.06 -4.91
C ARG A 216 17.53 -9.58 -3.92
N LEU A 217 16.36 -10.25 -3.88
CA LEU A 217 15.31 -9.92 -2.92
C LEU A 217 15.73 -10.22 -1.47
N TYR A 218 16.43 -11.33 -1.23
CA TYR A 218 16.99 -11.61 0.11
C TYR A 218 18.02 -10.57 0.53
N LEU A 219 18.90 -10.13 -0.36
CA LEU A 219 19.83 -9.02 -0.07
C LEU A 219 19.09 -7.72 0.28
N VAL A 220 17.98 -7.43 -0.40
CA VAL A 220 17.13 -6.27 -0.07
C VAL A 220 16.54 -6.39 1.33
N VAL A 221 16.08 -7.58 1.71
CA VAL A 221 15.53 -7.84 3.06
C VAL A 221 16.59 -7.65 4.12
N MET A 222 17.77 -8.24 3.96
CA MET A 222 18.89 -8.08 4.89
C MET A 222 19.29 -6.61 5.02
N HIS A 223 19.49 -5.93 3.89
CA HIS A 223 19.83 -4.51 3.88
C HIS A 223 18.77 -3.64 4.57
N PHE A 224 17.48 -3.89 4.28
CA PHE A 224 16.39 -3.14 4.90
C PHE A 224 16.32 -3.40 6.41
N ASN A 225 16.39 -4.66 6.84
CA ASN A 225 16.28 -5.03 8.25
C ASN A 225 17.41 -4.47 9.09
N GLU A 226 18.64 -4.43 8.56
CA GLU A 226 19.78 -3.78 9.20
C GLU A 226 19.58 -2.27 9.32
N ASN A 227 19.01 -1.63 8.29
CA ASN A 227 18.92 -0.17 8.19
C ASN A 227 17.56 0.43 8.56
N ALA A 228 16.60 -0.38 9.00
CA ALA A 228 15.21 0.03 9.25
C ALA A 228 15.11 1.08 10.37
N ASN A 229 15.89 0.88 11.44
CA ASN A 229 15.82 1.64 12.69
C ASN A 229 17.05 2.52 12.93
N ARG A 230 17.72 2.98 11.85
CA ARG A 230 18.85 3.91 11.95
C ARG A 230 18.50 5.14 12.78
N GLU A 231 19.41 5.48 13.68
CA GLU A 231 19.30 6.66 14.54
C GLU A 231 19.15 7.94 13.71
N VAL A 232 18.37 8.88 14.24
CA VAL A 232 18.18 10.20 13.65
C VAL A 232 19.09 11.18 14.36
N VAL A 233 20.01 11.77 13.61
CA VAL A 233 20.93 12.81 14.07
C VAL A 233 20.48 14.15 13.48
N TYR A 234 20.53 15.21 14.26
CA TYR A 234 20.19 16.55 13.79
C TYR A 234 21.42 17.21 13.17
N LYS A 235 21.40 17.43 11.86
CA LYS A 235 22.45 18.19 11.16
C LYS A 235 22.03 19.65 11.03
N VAL A 236 22.91 20.57 11.42
CA VAL A 236 22.73 22.00 11.19
C VAL A 236 23.02 22.28 9.72
N VAL A 237 22.01 22.78 9.00
CA VAL A 237 22.17 23.25 7.62
C VAL A 237 22.10 24.77 7.64
N ILE A 238 23.19 25.41 7.21
CA ILE A 238 23.25 26.85 7.00
C ILE A 238 22.78 27.10 5.57
N LEU A 239 21.67 27.83 5.40
CA LEU A 239 21.21 28.25 4.08
C LEU A 239 21.94 29.55 3.70
N GLU A 240 22.73 29.50 2.64
CA GLU A 240 23.50 30.66 2.14
C GLU A 240 22.58 31.82 1.69
N ASP A 241 21.35 31.50 1.28
CA ASP A 241 20.39 32.46 0.72
C ASP A 241 19.60 33.27 1.78
N PHE A 242 19.69 32.92 3.07
CA PHE A 242 18.91 33.55 4.14
C PHE A 242 19.79 33.97 5.32
N LYS A 243 20.66 34.96 5.13
CA LYS A 243 21.39 35.68 6.21
C LYS A 243 21.95 34.78 7.34
N GLY A 244 22.44 33.59 7.03
CA GLY A 244 23.02 32.68 8.01
C GLY A 244 22.03 32.02 8.99
N GLU A 245 20.73 31.99 8.69
CA GLU A 245 19.76 31.23 9.49
C GLU A 245 20.11 29.73 9.47
N CYS A 246 20.39 29.20 10.66
CA CYS A 246 20.70 27.80 10.88
C CYS A 246 19.40 27.01 11.05
N ILE A 247 19.13 26.08 10.13
CA ILE A 247 18.01 25.15 10.26
C ILE A 247 18.56 23.77 10.65
N THR A 248 18.15 23.26 11.80
CA THR A 248 18.41 21.87 12.17
C THR A 248 17.48 20.95 11.39
N LYS A 249 18.04 20.04 10.58
CA LYS A 249 17.27 19.01 9.87
C LYS A 249 17.54 17.63 10.47
N PRO A 250 16.52 16.82 10.77
CA PRO A 250 16.70 15.43 11.16
C PRO A 250 17.24 14.63 9.95
N VAL A 251 18.35 13.92 10.13
CA VAL A 251 18.99 13.10 9.11
C VAL A 251 19.32 11.73 9.73
N LYS A 252 18.96 10.63 9.06
CA LYS A 252 19.36 9.29 9.53
C LYS A 252 20.88 9.14 9.43
N THR A 253 21.50 8.41 10.36
CA THR A 253 22.91 8.01 10.27
C THR A 253 23.21 7.30 8.95
N GLU A 254 24.47 7.21 8.53
CA GLU A 254 24.81 6.53 7.28
C GLU A 254 24.40 5.04 7.33
N PRO A 255 23.99 4.44 6.19
CA PRO A 255 23.66 3.02 6.15
C PRO A 255 24.87 2.14 6.45
N THR A 256 24.65 1.07 7.21
CA THR A 256 25.63 0.00 7.42
C THR A 256 25.38 -1.16 6.45
N HIS A 257 26.40 -1.99 6.28
CA HIS A 257 26.40 -3.14 5.36
C HIS A 257 26.98 -4.40 6.03
N ASN A 258 26.81 -4.54 7.35
CA ASN A 258 27.40 -5.63 8.12
C ASN A 258 26.89 -7.00 7.65
N TYR A 259 25.65 -7.08 7.16
CA TYR A 259 25.12 -8.27 6.52
C TYR A 259 25.99 -8.75 5.34
N VAL A 260 26.71 -7.86 4.66
CA VAL A 260 27.64 -8.24 3.58
C VAL A 260 28.87 -8.92 4.17
N ASP A 261 29.44 -8.37 5.24
CA ASP A 261 30.60 -8.96 5.91
C ASP A 261 30.27 -10.35 6.49
N ASP A 262 29.09 -10.49 7.08
CA ASP A 262 28.62 -11.77 7.62
C ASP A 262 28.36 -12.80 6.50
N LEU A 263 27.78 -12.38 5.37
CA LEU A 263 27.63 -13.26 4.19
C LEU A 263 28.97 -13.67 3.60
N MET A 264 29.93 -12.75 3.52
CA MET A 264 31.27 -13.05 3.00
C MET A 264 31.98 -14.03 3.92
N ARG A 265 31.88 -13.85 5.24
CA ARG A 265 32.40 -14.81 6.21
C ARG A 265 31.78 -16.19 6.04
N LEU A 266 30.45 -16.28 5.94
CA LEU A 266 29.75 -17.54 5.70
C LEU A 266 30.25 -18.24 4.42
N VAL A 267 30.45 -17.47 3.34
CA VAL A 267 30.96 -18.03 2.08
C VAL A 267 32.37 -18.60 2.24
N PHE A 268 33.29 -17.83 2.84
CA PHE A 268 34.69 -18.26 2.94
C PHE A 268 34.92 -19.34 3.99
N ASP A 269 34.22 -19.27 5.11
CA ASP A 269 34.48 -20.14 6.27
C ASP A 269 33.65 -21.44 6.22
N GLU A 270 32.50 -21.45 5.52
CA GLU A 270 31.60 -22.60 5.48
C GLU A 270 31.34 -23.11 4.06
N VAL A 271 30.90 -22.24 3.13
CA VAL A 271 30.47 -22.68 1.78
C VAL A 271 31.63 -23.21 0.94
N LEU A 272 32.80 -22.57 1.01
CA LEU A 272 33.98 -23.00 0.25
C LEU A 272 34.65 -24.25 0.84
N GLU A 273 34.52 -24.47 2.14
CA GLU A 273 35.03 -25.67 2.82
C GLU A 273 34.18 -26.91 2.48
N ASP A 274 32.84 -26.79 2.53
CA ASP A 274 31.93 -27.81 2.03
C ASP A 274 30.70 -27.20 1.34
N PRO A 275 30.68 -27.14 0.00
CA PRO A 275 29.55 -26.58 -0.74
C PRO A 275 28.35 -27.54 -0.82
N THR A 276 28.51 -28.81 -0.47
CA THR A 276 27.48 -29.87 -0.66
C THR A 276 26.13 -29.51 -0.06
N PRO A 277 26.02 -29.16 1.24
CA PRO A 277 24.73 -28.84 1.86
C PRO A 277 24.04 -27.64 1.19
N PHE A 278 24.80 -26.61 0.82
CA PHE A 278 24.26 -25.41 0.15
C PHE A 278 23.75 -25.73 -1.26
N VAL A 279 24.47 -26.57 -2.01
CA VAL A 279 24.07 -26.99 -3.36
C VAL A 279 22.81 -27.87 -3.31
N GLU A 280 22.70 -28.76 -2.31
CA GLU A 280 21.51 -29.57 -2.09
C GLU A 280 20.29 -28.72 -1.75
N GLU A 281 20.45 -27.73 -0.86
CA GLU A 281 19.40 -26.78 -0.52
C GLU A 281 18.96 -25.97 -1.74
N LEU A 282 19.90 -25.44 -2.53
CA LEU A 282 19.60 -24.72 -3.77
C LEU A 282 18.81 -25.55 -4.78
N LYS A 283 19.10 -26.87 -4.88
CA LYS A 283 18.36 -27.80 -5.75
C LYS A 283 16.95 -28.10 -5.23
N SER A 284 16.70 -27.95 -3.93
CA SER A 284 15.39 -28.20 -3.33
C SER A 284 14.39 -27.06 -3.59
N ILE A 285 14.86 -25.88 -3.98
CA ILE A 285 14.02 -24.71 -4.25
C ILE A 285 13.17 -24.98 -5.50
N PRO A 286 11.83 -24.94 -5.39
CA PRO A 286 10.95 -25.18 -6.54
C PRO A 286 11.03 -24.00 -7.51
N ILE A 287 11.57 -24.23 -8.71
CA ILE A 287 11.64 -23.23 -9.78
C ILE A 287 10.44 -23.44 -10.72
N PRO A 288 9.54 -22.45 -10.89
CA PRO A 288 8.43 -22.58 -11.82
C PRO A 288 8.92 -22.65 -13.27
N GLY A 289 8.27 -23.48 -14.10
CA GLY A 289 8.69 -23.73 -15.49
C GLY A 289 8.67 -22.48 -16.38
N GLU A 290 9.56 -22.40 -17.37
CA GLU A 290 9.69 -21.21 -18.22
C GLU A 290 8.40 -20.81 -18.93
N ARG A 291 8.12 -19.51 -19.01
CA ARG A 291 6.93 -18.95 -19.67
C ARG A 291 6.83 -19.31 -21.17
N SER A 292 7.95 -19.68 -21.79
CA SER A 292 8.12 -20.01 -23.21
C SER A 292 7.38 -21.28 -23.64
N SER A 293 7.10 -22.21 -22.72
CA SER A 293 6.69 -23.59 -23.05
C SER A 293 5.18 -23.83 -23.06
N GLN A 294 4.36 -22.82 -22.71
CA GLN A 294 2.89 -22.98 -22.58
C GLN A 294 2.06 -22.18 -23.59
N GLN A 295 2.67 -21.67 -24.65
CA GLN A 295 1.95 -21.19 -25.83
C GLN A 295 2.30 -22.08 -27.02
N GLU A 296 1.54 -23.17 -27.21
CA GLU A 296 1.42 -23.73 -28.55
C GLU A 296 0.91 -22.61 -29.46
N ARG A 297 1.76 -22.10 -30.35
CA ARG A 297 1.34 -21.21 -31.43
C ARG A 297 0.27 -21.96 -32.24
N PRO A 298 -0.95 -21.44 -32.38
CA PRO A 298 -1.82 -21.95 -33.42
C PRO A 298 -1.11 -21.72 -34.75
N SER A 299 -0.95 -22.80 -35.52
CA SER A 299 -0.40 -22.78 -36.88
C SER A 299 -1.14 -21.72 -37.70
N ASN A 300 -0.40 -20.76 -38.27
CA ASN A 300 -0.91 -19.79 -39.23
C ASN A 300 -1.56 -20.52 -40.41
N ARG A 301 -2.89 -20.64 -40.40
CA ARG A 301 -3.71 -20.78 -41.60
C ARG A 301 -4.85 -19.77 -41.52
N GLU A 302 -4.66 -18.72 -42.31
CA GLU A 302 -5.67 -17.90 -42.99
C GLU A 302 -7.01 -17.69 -42.29
N GLU A 303 -7.20 -16.53 -41.65
CA GLU A 303 -8.51 -15.89 -41.63
C GLU A 303 -8.39 -14.41 -42.01
N VAL A 304 -9.04 -14.07 -43.11
CA VAL A 304 -9.16 -12.76 -43.77
C VAL A 304 -10.03 -11.82 -42.92
N PRO A 305 -9.75 -10.50 -42.83
CA PRO A 305 -10.57 -9.60 -42.02
C PRO A 305 -11.83 -9.18 -42.77
N HIS A 306 -13.00 -9.52 -42.24
CA HIS A 306 -14.25 -8.83 -42.58
C HIS A 306 -14.51 -7.71 -41.56
N ASN A 307 -14.22 -6.48 -41.98
CA ASN A 307 -14.75 -5.27 -41.37
C ASN A 307 -16.21 -5.08 -41.83
N VAL A 308 -17.17 -5.04 -40.91
CA VAL A 308 -18.42 -4.30 -41.12
C VAL A 308 -18.68 -3.42 -39.89
N SER A 309 -18.74 -2.13 -40.20
CA SER A 309 -19.00 -1.00 -39.33
C SER A 309 -20.42 -1.05 -38.75
N SER A 310 -20.57 -0.67 -37.48
CA SER A 310 -21.77 0.02 -36.99
C SER A 310 -21.38 0.96 -35.86
N GLN A 311 -21.42 2.25 -36.19
CA GLN A 311 -21.22 3.38 -35.29
C GLN A 311 -22.31 3.43 -34.22
N VAL A 312 -21.90 3.61 -32.96
CA VAL A 312 -22.64 4.46 -32.02
C VAL A 312 -21.63 5.36 -31.30
N MET A 313 -21.82 6.66 -31.51
CA MET A 313 -21.03 7.75 -30.94
C MET A 313 -21.35 7.94 -29.46
N LEU A 314 -20.33 7.97 -28.61
CA LEU A 314 -20.34 8.75 -27.36
C LEU A 314 -18.91 9.14 -27.02
N GLY A 315 -18.56 10.36 -27.42
CA GLY A 315 -17.29 11.00 -27.11
C GLY A 315 -17.28 11.54 -25.68
N SER A 316 -16.19 11.27 -24.97
CA SER A 316 -15.67 12.18 -23.95
C SER A 316 -14.17 11.90 -23.80
N GLN A 317 -13.38 12.79 -24.41
CA GLN A 317 -11.94 12.83 -24.27
C GLN A 317 -11.60 13.11 -22.82
N THR A 318 -10.92 12.16 -22.16
CA THR A 318 -10.12 12.45 -20.97
C THR A 318 -8.70 12.04 -21.30
N THR A 319 -7.82 13.04 -21.38
CA THR A 319 -6.39 12.91 -21.64
C THR A 319 -5.73 12.14 -20.49
N ASN A 320 -5.64 10.83 -20.64
CA ASN A 320 -4.70 10.00 -19.90
C ASN A 320 -3.31 10.26 -20.50
N LEU A 321 -2.38 10.75 -19.68
CA LEU A 321 -0.95 10.67 -19.99
C LEU A 321 -0.57 9.19 -20.05
N LEU A 322 -0.62 8.67 -21.27
CA LEU A 322 -0.08 7.39 -21.70
C LEU A 322 1.42 7.39 -21.42
N VAL A 323 1.88 6.59 -20.47
CA VAL A 323 3.21 5.99 -20.60
C VAL A 323 3.03 4.90 -21.65
N GLN A 324 3.58 5.16 -22.83
CA GLN A 324 3.58 4.24 -23.97
C GLN A 324 4.09 2.87 -23.53
N GLN A 325 3.23 1.85 -23.67
CA GLN A 325 3.64 0.47 -23.65
C GLN A 325 4.36 0.17 -24.96
N THR A 326 5.64 -0.15 -24.88
CA THR A 326 6.32 -0.92 -25.93
C THR A 326 5.95 -2.40 -25.76
N PRO A 327 5.75 -3.16 -26.86
CA PRO A 327 5.48 -4.58 -26.79
C PRO A 327 6.79 -5.32 -26.48
N GLY A 328 6.91 -5.84 -25.27
CA GLY A 328 8.10 -6.59 -24.84
C GLY A 328 7.98 -7.10 -23.40
N VAL A 329 7.32 -8.25 -23.25
CA VAL A 329 7.44 -9.23 -22.14
C VAL A 329 7.62 -8.64 -20.73
N SER A 330 6.53 -8.09 -20.16
CA SER A 330 6.41 -7.93 -18.70
C SER A 330 6.04 -9.28 -18.06
N GLY A 331 6.56 -9.60 -16.88
CA GLY A 331 6.29 -10.89 -16.25
C GLY A 331 6.32 -11.00 -14.74
N ILE A 332 6.85 -10.03 -13.97
CA ILE A 332 7.02 -10.22 -12.52
C ILE A 332 6.77 -8.91 -11.79
N GLN A 333 5.87 -8.94 -10.80
CA GLN A 333 5.67 -7.89 -9.81
C GLN A 333 5.74 -8.53 -8.42
N PRO A 334 6.66 -8.12 -7.54
CA PRO A 334 6.65 -8.60 -6.17
C PRO A 334 5.49 -7.93 -5.40
N TRP A 335 4.68 -8.75 -4.72
CA TRP A 335 3.60 -8.35 -3.81
C TRP A 335 3.97 -8.80 -2.40
N PHE A 336 3.74 -7.96 -1.39
CA PHE A 336 4.11 -8.26 0.01
C PHE A 336 2.94 -8.11 0.97
N ILE A 337 3.01 -8.88 2.05
CA ILE A 337 2.03 -8.90 3.14
C ILE A 337 2.65 -8.36 4.43
N ILE A 338 1.87 -7.57 5.16
CA ILE A 338 2.16 -7.05 6.50
C ILE A 338 1.60 -8.04 7.54
N LEU A 339 2.44 -8.56 8.44
CA LEU A 339 2.05 -9.53 9.48
C LEU A 339 2.55 -8.97 10.81
N ASN A 340 1.64 -8.72 11.76
CA ASN A 340 2.00 -8.40 13.15
C ASN A 340 2.00 -9.67 14.00
N ALA A 341 3.03 -9.85 14.83
CA ALA A 341 3.14 -10.94 15.79
C ALA A 341 3.33 -10.33 17.19
N PRO A 342 2.60 -10.79 18.21
CA PRO A 342 2.83 -10.32 19.57
C PRO A 342 4.18 -10.80 20.12
N SER A 343 4.74 -9.99 21.01
CA SER A 343 6.06 -10.08 21.68
C SER A 343 6.36 -11.39 22.37
#